data_AF-A0A660HNE9-F1
#
_entry.id   AF-A0A660HNE9-F1
#
_cell.length_a   1.000
_cell.length_b   1.000
_cell.length_c   1.000
_cell.angle_alpha   90.00
_cell.angle_beta   90.00
_cell.angle_gamma   90.00
#
_symmetry.space_group_name_H-M   'P 1'
#
loop_
_entity.id
_entity.type
_entity.pdbx_description
1 polymer ?
#
loop_
_entity_poly.entity_id
_entity_poly.type
_entity_poly.pdbx_seq_one_letter_code
_entity_poly.pdbx_strand_id
1 'polypeptide(L)'
;MFKLKKHLFLFQIILFIFLGLLFVIDNNKQVMAAPNEEFVGNMRIVNVTFSNINIIKNFQPFSQYFDFTLTGPRYNGNIAEFAMIWKIKNPPHNLLGVFFDNSTRDDEDDKYTLEELKQMGNGAESMYIFWQYEQK
;
A
#
# COMPACT_ATOMS: atom_id res chain seq x y z
N MET A 1 -3.17 -23.30 -29.18
CA MET A 1 -2.39 -22.95 -27.98
C MET A 1 -2.96 -21.69 -27.31
N PHE A 2 -4.20 -21.73 -26.79
CA PHE A 2 -4.93 -20.52 -26.32
C PHE A 2 -5.78 -20.72 -25.05
N LYS A 3 -5.45 -21.67 -24.18
CA LYS A 3 -6.23 -21.94 -22.96
C LYS A 3 -5.55 -21.55 -21.63
N LEU A 4 -4.30 -21.09 -21.64
CA LEU A 4 -3.60 -20.76 -20.37
C LEU A 4 -3.87 -19.34 -19.85
N LYS A 5 -4.15 -18.36 -20.72
CA LYS A 5 -4.29 -16.94 -20.31
C LYS A 5 -5.54 -16.68 -19.45
N LYS A 6 -6.63 -17.43 -19.65
CA LYS A 6 -7.90 -17.19 -18.95
C LYS A 6 -7.85 -17.62 -17.47
N HIS A 7 -7.00 -18.60 -17.13
CA HIS A 7 -6.81 -19.06 -15.76
C HIS A 7 -5.93 -18.12 -14.93
N LEU A 8 -4.91 -17.49 -15.53
CA LEU A 8 -4.10 -16.49 -14.83
C LEU A 8 -4.92 -15.24 -14.47
N PHE A 9 -5.79 -14.78 -15.36
CA PHE A 9 -6.68 -13.64 -15.12
C PHE A 9 -7.71 -13.93 -14.02
N LEU A 10 -8.26 -15.15 -13.97
CA LEU A 10 -9.13 -15.57 -12.86
C LEU A 10 -8.38 -15.59 -11.53
N PHE A 11 -7.10 -16.00 -11.52
CA PHE A 11 -6.28 -16.02 -10.32
C PHE A 11 -6.03 -14.62 -9.75
N GLN A 12 -5.80 -13.62 -10.61
CA GLN A 12 -5.66 -12.23 -10.20
C GLN A 12 -6.97 -11.69 -9.61
N ILE A 13 -8.11 -11.92 -10.26
CA ILE A 13 -9.42 -11.43 -9.77
C ILE A 13 -9.81 -12.08 -8.44
N ILE A 14 -9.55 -13.38 -8.25
CA ILE A 14 -9.83 -14.07 -6.99
C ILE A 14 -8.92 -13.57 -5.87
N LEU A 15 -7.66 -13.23 -6.15
CA LEU A 15 -6.74 -12.63 -5.18
C LEU A 15 -7.23 -11.26 -4.69
N PHE A 16 -7.77 -10.42 -5.57
CA PHE A 16 -8.30 -9.10 -5.21
C PHE A 16 -9.64 -9.15 -4.46
N ILE A 17 -10.52 -10.10 -4.79
CA ILE A 17 -11.78 -10.30 -4.05
C ILE A 17 -11.49 -10.84 -2.63
N PHE A 18 -10.48 -11.71 -2.48
CA PHE A 18 -10.03 -12.16 -1.16
C PHE A 18 -9.38 -11.04 -0.34
N LEU A 19 -8.62 -10.12 -0.97
CA LEU A 19 -8.11 -8.94 -0.28
C LEU A 19 -9.24 -8.04 0.24
N GLY A 20 -10.32 -7.86 -0.51
CA GLY A 20 -11.49 -7.10 -0.05
C GLY A 20 -12.27 -7.76 1.09
N LEU A 21 -12.27 -9.10 1.19
CA LEU A 21 -13.02 -9.87 2.18
C LEU A 21 -12.21 -10.35 3.40
N LEU A 22 -10.87 -10.36 3.35
CA LEU A 22 -10.00 -10.78 4.46
C LEU A 22 -9.87 -9.73 5.58
N PHE A 23 -10.45 -8.54 5.43
CA PHE A 23 -10.40 -7.49 6.45
C PHE A 23 -11.46 -7.62 7.56
N VAL A 24 -12.05 -8.82 7.75
CA VAL A 24 -13.03 -9.07 8.81
C VAL A 24 -12.58 -10.24 9.69
N ILE A 25 -11.92 -9.87 10.79
CA ILE A 25 -11.94 -10.49 12.12
C ILE A 25 -11.29 -11.90 12.23
N ASP A 26 -10.03 -11.91 12.68
CA ASP A 26 -9.55 -12.95 13.58
C ASP A 26 -9.40 -12.34 14.98
N ASN A 27 -9.62 -13.14 16.03
CA ASN A 27 -9.82 -12.73 17.44
C ASN A 27 -8.57 -12.14 18.14
N ASN A 28 -7.66 -11.53 17.39
CA ASN A 28 -6.55 -10.72 17.87
C ASN A 28 -6.40 -9.50 16.96
N LYS A 29 -6.64 -8.31 17.51
CA LYS A 29 -6.62 -6.97 16.87
C LYS A 29 -5.38 -6.69 16.01
N GLN A 30 -5.27 -7.21 14.79
CA GLN A 30 -3.98 -7.22 14.08
C GLN A 30 -3.92 -6.41 12.77
N VAL A 31 -5.01 -6.25 12.03
CA VAL A 31 -5.08 -5.33 10.89
C VAL A 31 -6.49 -4.75 10.80
N MET A 32 -6.62 -3.44 10.68
CA MET A 32 -7.89 -2.76 10.41
C MET A 32 -7.76 -1.99 9.10
N ALA A 33 -8.51 -2.38 8.08
CA ALA A 33 -8.78 -1.48 6.96
C ALA A 33 -9.80 -0.43 7.42
N ALA A 34 -9.60 0.83 7.06
CA ALA A 34 -10.56 1.88 7.38
C ALA A 34 -11.89 1.62 6.63
N PRO A 35 -13.06 1.84 7.27
CA PRO A 35 -14.37 1.44 6.74
C PRO A 35 -14.89 2.28 5.56
N ASN A 36 -14.18 3.35 5.16
CA ASN A 36 -14.62 4.27 4.11
C ASN A 36 -13.65 4.24 2.93
N GLU A 37 -14.20 4.04 1.74
CA GLU A 37 -13.44 4.19 0.49
C GLU A 37 -13.25 5.68 0.21
N GLU A 38 -11.99 6.12 0.22
CA GLU A 38 -11.61 7.48 -0.18
C GLU A 38 -11.19 7.44 -1.65
N PHE A 39 -11.59 8.44 -2.44
CA PHE A 39 -11.22 8.55 -3.85
C PHE A 39 -10.65 9.94 -4.14
N VAL A 40 -9.57 9.99 -4.91
CA VAL A 40 -9.00 11.23 -5.46
C VAL A 40 -8.90 11.07 -6.97
N GLY A 41 -9.76 11.79 -7.69
CA GLY A 41 -9.98 11.53 -9.12
C GLY A 41 -10.50 10.10 -9.34
N ASN A 42 -9.80 9.34 -10.19
CA ASN A 42 -10.12 7.92 -10.46
C ASN A 42 -9.33 6.95 -9.57
N MET A 43 -8.44 7.45 -8.72
CA MET A 43 -7.62 6.61 -7.85
C MET A 43 -8.33 6.37 -6.52
N ARG A 44 -8.39 5.10 -6.11
CA ARG A 44 -8.86 4.70 -4.78
C ARG A 44 -7.75 4.85 -3.75
N ILE A 45 -8.06 5.41 -2.60
CA ILE A 45 -7.16 5.46 -1.43
C ILE A 45 -7.61 4.39 -0.44
N VAL A 46 -6.68 3.49 -0.10
CA VAL A 46 -6.88 2.36 0.79
C VAL A 46 -6.01 2.57 2.04
N ASN A 47 -6.64 2.88 3.17
CA ASN A 47 -5.96 3.03 4.44
C ASN A 47 -5.87 1.68 5.16
N VAL A 48 -4.65 1.22 5.44
CA VAL A 48 -4.36 -0.05 6.11
C VAL A 48 -3.63 0.23 7.42
N THR A 49 -4.24 -0.12 8.55
CA THR A 49 -3.68 0.16 9.87
C THR A 49 -3.21 -1.13 10.55
N PHE A 50 -1.97 -1.14 11.02
CA PHE A 50 -1.36 -2.25 11.75
C PHE A 50 -1.22 -1.93 13.24
N SER A 51 -1.55 -2.88 14.10
CA SER A 51 -1.29 -2.74 15.55
C SER A 51 0.17 -2.96 15.94
N ASN A 52 0.95 -3.62 15.07
CA ASN A 52 2.35 -3.92 15.29
C ASN A 52 3.10 -3.91 13.96
N ILE A 53 4.17 -3.09 13.87
CA ILE A 53 4.98 -2.96 12.66
C ILE A 53 5.60 -4.28 12.20
N ASN A 54 5.86 -5.25 13.09
CA ASN A 54 6.40 -6.54 12.68
C ASN A 54 5.41 -7.39 11.87
N ILE A 55 4.12 -7.07 11.90
CA ILE A 55 3.10 -7.76 11.09
C ILE A 55 3.31 -7.43 9.60
N ILE A 56 3.70 -6.20 9.28
CA ILE A 56 3.88 -5.75 7.88
C ILE A 56 4.94 -6.58 7.14
N LYS A 57 5.93 -7.11 7.86
CA LYS A 57 7.01 -7.95 7.33
C LYS A 57 6.52 -9.26 6.70
N ASN A 58 5.34 -9.71 7.14
CA ASN A 58 4.70 -10.91 6.62
C ASN A 58 3.39 -10.60 5.87
N PHE A 59 3.06 -9.32 5.68
CA PHE A 59 1.81 -8.89 5.07
C PHE A 59 1.89 -8.94 3.54
N GLN A 60 1.48 -10.07 2.98
CA GLN A 60 1.40 -10.26 1.53
C GLN A 60 0.17 -9.54 0.93
N PRO A 61 0.24 -9.08 -0.33
CA PRO A 61 1.39 -9.16 -1.24
C PRO A 61 2.44 -8.06 -1.03
N PHE A 62 2.25 -7.18 -0.04
CA PHE A 62 3.01 -5.92 0.05
C PHE A 62 4.39 -6.03 0.68
N SER A 63 4.63 -7.04 1.52
CA SER A 63 5.88 -7.14 2.29
C SER A 63 7.13 -7.19 1.41
N GLN A 64 7.02 -7.69 0.17
CA GLN A 64 8.13 -7.73 -0.80
C GLN A 64 8.58 -6.34 -1.28
N TYR A 65 7.76 -5.31 -1.12
CA TYR A 65 8.06 -3.94 -1.58
C TYR A 65 8.76 -3.09 -0.52
N PHE A 66 8.74 -3.53 0.75
CA PHE A 66 9.38 -2.83 1.85
C PHE A 66 10.85 -3.24 1.97
N ASP A 67 11.73 -2.25 2.03
CA ASP A 67 13.07 -2.43 2.59
C ASP A 67 13.06 -2.09 4.09
N PHE A 68 13.03 -3.13 4.93
CA PHE A 68 13.01 -2.99 6.39
C PHE A 68 14.33 -2.52 7.00
N THR A 69 15.39 -2.37 6.20
CA THR A 69 16.65 -1.76 6.65
C THR A 69 16.59 -0.24 6.61
N LEU A 70 15.69 0.33 5.81
CA LEU A 70 15.47 1.76 5.72
C LEU A 70 14.63 2.27 6.90
N THR A 71 15.05 3.40 7.45
CA THR A 71 14.29 4.08 8.50
C THR A 71 13.35 5.11 7.90
N GLY A 72 12.18 5.23 8.53
CA GLY A 72 11.14 6.21 8.21
C GLY A 72 10.24 5.84 7.02
N PRO A 73 9.14 6.58 6.82
CA PRO A 73 8.13 6.24 5.83
C PRO A 73 8.57 6.50 4.40
N ARG A 74 8.33 5.53 3.52
CA ARG A 74 8.74 5.55 2.12
C ARG A 74 7.57 5.41 1.16
N TYR A 75 7.76 5.87 -0.07
CA TYR A 75 6.86 5.62 -1.19
C TYR A 75 7.58 4.92 -2.35
N ASN A 76 6.83 4.28 -3.24
CA ASN A 76 7.38 3.68 -4.45
C ASN A 76 7.30 4.62 -5.66
N GLY A 77 8.40 4.68 -6.42
CA GLY A 77 8.46 5.35 -7.73
C GLY A 77 8.08 4.43 -8.88
N ASN A 78 8.28 3.12 -8.74
CA ASN A 78 7.94 2.08 -9.70
C ASN A 78 7.41 0.81 -9.00
N ILE A 79 7.17 -0.27 -9.75
CA ILE A 79 6.76 -1.56 -9.18
C ILE A 79 7.87 -2.57 -9.43
N ALA A 80 8.66 -2.82 -8.38
CA ALA A 80 9.71 -3.82 -8.31
C ALA A 80 9.85 -4.30 -6.86
N GLU A 81 10.56 -5.40 -6.63
CA GLU A 81 10.93 -5.80 -5.26
C GLU A 81 11.73 -4.66 -4.59
N PHE A 82 11.49 -4.41 -3.31
CA PHE A 82 12.06 -3.26 -2.58
C PHE A 82 11.82 -1.90 -3.23
N ALA A 83 10.67 -1.68 -3.89
CA ALA A 83 10.39 -0.41 -4.56
C ALA A 83 10.03 0.75 -3.62
N MET A 84 9.64 0.51 -2.37
CA MET A 84 9.31 1.57 -1.41
C MET A 84 10.58 2.13 -0.75
N ILE A 85 11.36 2.91 -1.51
CA ILE A 85 12.68 3.41 -1.08
C ILE A 85 12.75 4.93 -0.94
N TRP A 86 11.85 5.68 -1.59
CA TRP A 86 11.90 7.14 -1.61
C TRP A 86 11.27 7.75 -0.36
N LYS A 87 12.00 8.65 0.30
CA LYS A 87 11.60 9.26 1.57
C LYS A 87 10.44 10.22 1.39
N ILE A 88 9.41 10.09 2.21
CA ILE A 88 8.28 11.01 2.24
C ILE A 88 8.67 12.26 3.02
N LYS A 89 8.40 13.44 2.46
CA LYS A 89 8.65 14.74 3.08
C LYS A 89 7.69 14.97 4.25
N ASN A 90 8.23 15.35 5.40
CA ASN A 90 7.46 15.70 6.61
C ASN A 90 6.32 14.70 6.91
N PRO A 91 6.63 13.40 7.05
CA PRO A 91 5.59 12.39 7.19
C PRO A 91 4.87 12.52 8.54
N PRO A 92 3.57 12.21 8.62
CA PRO A 92 2.90 12.00 9.90
C PRO A 92 3.67 10.95 10.72
N HIS A 93 3.69 11.13 12.05
CA HIS A 93 4.54 10.34 12.93
C HIS A 93 4.19 8.84 12.96
N ASN A 94 2.93 8.49 12.72
CA ASN A 94 2.44 7.13 12.68
C ASN A 94 2.31 6.56 11.26
N LEU A 95 2.80 7.26 10.24
CA LEU A 95 2.85 6.74 8.86
C LEU A 95 3.94 5.67 8.76
N LEU A 96 3.66 4.58 8.04
CA LEU A 96 4.64 3.52 7.75
C LEU A 96 5.13 3.57 6.31
N GLY A 97 4.26 3.98 5.38
CA GLY A 97 4.63 4.15 3.98
C GLY A 97 3.42 4.25 3.06
N VAL A 98 3.69 4.46 1.78
CA VAL A 98 2.71 4.60 0.71
C VAL A 98 3.09 3.70 -0.45
N PHE A 99 2.12 2.95 -0.98
CA PHE A 99 2.32 2.12 -2.16
C PHE A 99 1.28 2.44 -3.23
N PHE A 100 1.72 2.61 -4.46
CA PHE A 100 0.86 2.74 -5.64
C PHE A 100 0.94 1.47 -6.48
N ASP A 101 -0.23 0.93 -6.86
CA ASP A 101 -0.35 -0.33 -7.62
C ASP A 101 -0.08 -0.20 -9.11
N ASN A 102 0.14 1.02 -9.59
CA ASN A 102 0.61 1.29 -10.94
C ASN A 102 1.29 2.66 -10.99
N SER A 103 1.90 2.97 -12.15
CA SER A 103 2.56 4.21 -12.55
C SER A 103 4.01 4.43 -12.11
N THR A 104 4.70 5.27 -12.88
CA THR A 104 6.03 5.80 -12.59
C THR A 104 5.93 7.19 -11.96
N ARG A 105 6.71 7.46 -10.92
CA ARG A 105 6.86 8.79 -10.30
C ARG A 105 8.33 9.18 -10.28
N ASP A 106 8.58 10.45 -10.02
CA ASP A 106 9.95 10.94 -9.82
C ASP A 106 10.57 10.26 -8.61
N ASP A 107 11.74 9.70 -8.84
CA ASP A 107 12.54 8.92 -7.92
C ASP A 107 13.39 9.85 -7.03
N GLU A 108 12.76 10.49 -6.03
CA GLU A 108 13.41 11.55 -5.23
C GLU A 108 12.98 11.57 -3.75
N ASP A 109 13.97 11.59 -2.85
CA ASP A 109 13.78 11.71 -1.40
C ASP A 109 13.29 13.12 -1.00
N ASP A 110 12.42 13.19 0.01
CA ASP A 110 11.94 14.42 0.63
C ASP A 110 11.28 15.42 -0.35
N LYS A 111 10.88 14.95 -1.54
CA LYS A 111 10.20 15.75 -2.56
C LYS A 111 8.72 15.97 -2.26
N TYR A 112 8.01 14.88 -1.97
CA TYR A 112 6.55 14.87 -1.83
C TYR A 112 6.11 14.59 -0.38
N THR A 113 5.15 15.37 0.10
CA THR A 113 4.37 15.11 1.31
C THR A 113 3.29 14.06 1.04
N LEU A 114 2.69 13.50 2.11
CA LEU A 114 1.58 12.56 1.96
C LEU A 114 0.40 13.15 1.19
N GLU A 115 0.04 14.42 1.46
CA GLU A 115 -1.08 15.07 0.79
C GLU A 115 -0.80 15.33 -0.69
N GLU A 116 0.44 15.66 -1.06
CA GLU A 116 0.84 15.75 -2.47
C GLU A 116 0.76 14.37 -3.14
N LEU A 117 1.26 13.31 -2.49
CA LEU A 117 1.18 11.94 -3.01
C LEU A 117 -0.28 11.49 -3.26
N LYS A 118 -1.24 11.87 -2.40
CA LYS A 118 -2.67 11.57 -2.62
C LYS A 118 -3.23 12.18 -3.90
N GLN A 119 -2.70 13.32 -4.35
CA GLN A 119 -3.12 13.97 -5.59
C GLN A 119 -2.43 13.38 -6.83
N MET A 120 -1.41 12.52 -6.66
CA MET A 120 -0.58 11.98 -7.74
C MET A 120 -1.04 10.58 -8.18
N GLY A 121 -2.25 10.50 -8.73
CA GLY A 121 -2.79 9.25 -9.27
C GLY A 121 -1.90 8.64 -10.35
N ASN A 122 -1.47 9.44 -11.35
CA ASN A 122 -0.53 9.06 -12.42
C ASN A 122 -0.83 7.73 -13.15
N GLY A 123 -2.05 7.19 -13.08
CA GLY A 123 -2.43 5.89 -13.66
C GLY A 123 -2.47 4.72 -12.67
N ALA A 124 -2.20 4.96 -11.38
CA ALA A 124 -2.55 4.05 -10.29
C ALA A 124 -4.06 3.88 -10.18
N GLU A 125 -4.52 2.64 -10.02
CA GLU A 125 -5.91 2.35 -9.66
C GLU A 125 -6.11 2.56 -8.17
N SER A 126 -5.11 2.19 -7.36
CA SER A 126 -5.12 2.32 -5.91
C SER A 126 -3.80 2.86 -5.34
N MET A 127 -3.94 3.70 -4.32
CA MET A 127 -2.90 4.11 -3.38
C MET A 127 -3.18 3.48 -2.02
N TYR A 128 -2.26 2.68 -1.52
CA TYR A 128 -2.30 2.06 -0.20
C TYR A 128 -1.48 2.91 0.77
N ILE A 129 -2.11 3.35 1.85
CA ILE A 129 -1.44 4.11 2.91
C ILE A 129 -1.37 3.21 4.14
N PHE A 130 -0.16 2.91 4.58
CA PHE A 130 0.08 2.04 5.71
C PHE A 130 0.32 2.86 6.96
N TRP A 131 -0.43 2.56 8.01
CA TRP A 131 -0.42 3.28 9.29
C TRP A 131 -0.04 2.35 10.43
N GLN A 132 0.65 2.91 11.41
CA GLN A 132 0.75 2.31 12.74
C GLN A 132 -0.40 2.81 13.61
N TYR A 133 -1.12 1.86 14.22
CA TYR A 133 -2.13 2.18 15.22
C TYR A 133 -1.46 2.79 16.45
N GLU A 134 -2.04 3.87 16.94
CA GLU A 134 -1.66 4.47 18.21
C GLU A 134 -2.89 4.55 19.11
N GLN A 135 -2.70 4.15 20.37
CA GLN A 135 -3.70 4.43 21.40
C GLN A 135 -3.66 5.93 21.69
N LYS A 136 -4.79 6.59 21.47
CA LYS A 136 -5.01 7.98 21.87
C LYS A 136 -5.02 8.12 23.38
#